data_AF-A0A1I7E092-F1
#
_entry.id   AF-A0A1I7E092-F1
#
_cell.length_a   1.000
_cell.length_b   1.000
_cell.length_c   1.000
_cell.angle_alpha   90.00
_cell.angle_beta   90.00
_cell.angle_gamma   90.00
#
_symmetry.space_group_name_H-M   'P 1'
#
loop_
_entity.id
_entity.type
_entity.pdbx_description
1 polymer ?
#
loop_
_entity_poly.entity_id
_entity_poly.type
_entity_poly.pdbx_seq_one_letter_code
_entity_poly.pdbx_strand_id
1 'polypeptide(L)'
;MTQTAAEFLAELAKSKEYQATQEAKRIEVARLAKIYDADEKELVQELNEAGFDVQSVWDFVNTKEDYLGAEKILVKHLKQKHHPRIQSGVVRSLMVAEFSENDELWDLLIEMYAHTPSDEAIEVPEERGLQQAIAFTLECLAKPSRVDSLIRLVSRKPDGDAVSFLEETVLRLS
;
A
#
# COMPACT_ATOMS: atom_id res chain seq x y z
N MET A 1 -8.72 -42.99 7.40
CA MET A 1 -7.87 -42.40 6.35
C MET A 1 -8.10 -40.90 6.37
N THR A 2 -7.05 -40.11 6.56
CA THR A 2 -7.12 -38.64 6.58
C THR A 2 -7.10 -38.14 5.14
N GLN A 3 -8.14 -37.42 4.72
CA GLN A 3 -8.20 -36.77 3.40
C GLN A 3 -7.11 -35.70 3.32
N THR A 4 -6.40 -35.63 2.20
CA THR A 4 -5.41 -34.56 1.97
C THR A 4 -6.11 -33.25 1.60
N ALA A 5 -5.45 -32.11 1.82
CA ALA A 5 -5.99 -30.80 1.42
C ALA A 5 -6.31 -30.74 -0.09
N ALA A 6 -5.51 -31.41 -0.93
CA ALA A 6 -5.74 -31.48 -2.37
C ALA A 6 -6.99 -32.31 -2.72
N GLU A 7 -7.21 -33.45 -2.07
CA GLU A 7 -8.40 -34.28 -2.28
C GLU A 7 -9.68 -33.58 -1.80
N PHE A 8 -9.59 -32.84 -0.69
CA PHE A 8 -10.69 -32.02 -0.19
C PHE A 8 -11.02 -30.86 -1.13
N LEU A 9 -10.02 -30.15 -1.67
CA LEU A 9 -10.23 -29.11 -2.67
C LEU A 9 -10.80 -29.66 -3.98
N ALA A 10 -10.37 -30.83 -4.41
CA ALA A 10 -10.91 -31.51 -5.60
C ALA A 10 -12.37 -31.95 -5.42
N GLU A 11 -12.78 -32.26 -4.19
CA GLU A 11 -14.18 -32.55 -3.85
C GLU A 11 -15.02 -31.27 -3.80
N LEU A 12 -14.52 -30.22 -3.15
CA LEU A 12 -15.15 -28.89 -3.14
C LEU A 12 -15.34 -28.33 -4.55
N ALA A 13 -14.35 -28.50 -5.44
CA ALA A 13 -14.42 -28.04 -6.83
C ALA A 13 -15.58 -28.65 -7.64
N LYS A 14 -16.14 -29.79 -7.20
CA LYS A 14 -17.31 -30.42 -7.83
C LYS A 14 -18.64 -29.86 -7.31
N SER A 15 -18.63 -29.11 -6.21
CA SER A 15 -19.82 -28.48 -5.68
C SER A 15 -20.24 -27.28 -6.52
N LYS A 16 -21.52 -27.20 -6.87
CA LYS A 16 -22.11 -26.05 -7.57
C LYS A 16 -21.98 -24.75 -6.76
N GLU A 17 -22.08 -24.84 -5.44
CA GLU A 17 -21.96 -23.69 -4.54
C GLU A 17 -20.54 -23.13 -4.53
N TYR A 18 -19.53 -24.01 -4.51
CA TYR A 18 -18.14 -23.61 -4.63
C TYR A 18 -17.87 -22.94 -5.98
N GLN A 19 -18.33 -23.55 -7.09
CA GLN A 19 -18.17 -22.98 -8.43
C GLN A 19 -18.84 -21.61 -8.56
N ALA A 20 -20.07 -21.46 -8.05
CA ALA A 20 -20.77 -20.17 -8.04
C ALA A 20 -20.02 -19.11 -7.22
N THR A 21 -19.47 -19.50 -6.06
CA THR A 21 -18.66 -18.60 -5.22
C THR A 21 -17.37 -18.17 -5.91
N GLN A 22 -16.68 -19.10 -6.58
CA GLN A 22 -15.48 -18.78 -7.35
C GLN A 22 -15.79 -17.85 -8.52
N GLU A 23 -16.89 -18.10 -9.23
CA GLU A 23 -17.28 -17.24 -10.35
C GLU A 23 -17.66 -15.83 -9.87
N ALA A 24 -18.42 -15.69 -8.78
CA ALA A 24 -18.72 -14.39 -8.18
C ALA A 24 -17.44 -13.63 -7.79
N LYS A 25 -16.46 -14.32 -7.18
CA LYS A 25 -15.15 -13.74 -6.86
C LYS A 25 -14.39 -13.31 -8.12
N ARG A 26 -14.39 -14.12 -9.17
CA ARG A 26 -13.73 -13.78 -10.45
C ARG A 26 -14.35 -12.55 -11.10
N ILE A 27 -15.68 -12.45 -11.09
CA ILE A 27 -16.40 -11.29 -11.60
C ILE A 27 -16.01 -10.03 -10.82
N GLU A 28 -15.97 -10.12 -9.49
CA GLU A 28 -15.63 -8.98 -8.64
C GLU A 28 -14.17 -8.55 -8.81
N VAL A 29 -13.23 -9.50 -8.85
CA VAL A 29 -11.82 -9.22 -9.15
C VAL A 29 -11.66 -8.54 -10.51
N ALA A 30 -12.35 -9.03 -11.55
CA ALA A 30 -12.30 -8.41 -12.87
C ALA A 30 -12.94 -7.01 -12.90
N ARG A 31 -13.97 -6.77 -12.08
CA ARG A 31 -14.59 -5.44 -11.92
C ARG A 31 -13.63 -4.46 -11.28
N LEU A 32 -12.99 -4.84 -10.18
CA LEU A 32 -12.02 -4.02 -9.45
C LEU A 32 -10.78 -3.75 -10.28
N ALA A 33 -10.27 -4.75 -11.01
CA ALA A 33 -9.13 -4.56 -11.92
C ALA A 33 -9.38 -3.42 -12.92
N LYS A 34 -10.56 -3.37 -13.55
CA LYS A 34 -10.91 -2.27 -14.47
C LYS A 34 -10.96 -0.90 -13.80
N ILE A 35 -11.37 -0.84 -12.54
CA ILE A 35 -11.40 0.41 -11.76
C ILE A 35 -9.96 0.86 -11.49
N TYR A 36 -9.10 -0.06 -11.07
CA TYR A 36 -7.70 0.21 -10.77
C TYR A 36 -6.93 0.63 -12.02
N ASP A 37 -7.07 -0.11 -13.13
CA ASP A 37 -6.45 0.22 -14.41
C ASP A 37 -6.85 1.62 -14.90
N ALA A 38 -8.10 2.02 -14.68
CA ALA A 38 -8.58 3.35 -15.04
C ALA A 38 -8.03 4.45 -14.12
N ASP A 39 -7.92 4.16 -12.82
CA ASP A 39 -7.45 5.09 -11.79
C ASP A 39 -5.94 5.37 -11.89
N GLU A 40 -5.12 4.34 -12.12
CA GLU A 40 -3.66 4.48 -12.23
C GLU A 40 -3.16 4.82 -13.63
N LYS A 41 -4.07 4.97 -14.61
CA LYS A 41 -3.71 5.16 -16.02
C LYS A 41 -2.74 6.33 -16.26
N GLU A 42 -3.01 7.48 -15.67
CA GLU A 42 -2.15 8.68 -15.81
C GLU A 42 -0.79 8.44 -15.18
N LEU A 43 -0.74 7.84 -13.98
CA LEU A 43 0.49 7.47 -13.29
C LEU A 43 1.35 6.54 -14.15
N VAL A 44 0.76 5.45 -14.66
CA VAL A 44 1.47 4.47 -15.49
C VAL A 44 1.97 5.13 -16.77
N GLN A 45 1.19 6.00 -17.40
CA GLN A 45 1.63 6.73 -18.58
C GLN A 45 2.85 7.62 -18.28
N GLU A 46 2.81 8.41 -17.21
CA GLU A 46 3.93 9.28 -16.82
C GLU A 46 5.20 8.50 -16.48
N LEU A 47 5.06 7.36 -15.80
CA LEU A 47 6.18 6.47 -15.50
C LEU A 47 6.81 5.90 -16.78
N ASN A 48 5.99 5.44 -17.73
CA ASN A 48 6.48 4.94 -19.02
C ASN A 48 7.15 6.04 -19.85
N GLU A 49 6.60 7.26 -19.87
CA GLU A 49 7.21 8.41 -20.54
C GLU A 49 8.56 8.81 -19.91
N ALA A 50 8.73 8.57 -18.61
CA ALA A 50 10.00 8.75 -17.90
C ALA A 50 10.99 7.59 -18.08
N GLY A 51 10.61 6.53 -18.81
CA GLY A 51 11.47 5.40 -19.14
C GLY A 51 11.34 4.17 -18.24
N PHE A 52 10.32 4.11 -17.38
CA PHE A 52 10.03 2.94 -16.54
C PHE A 52 9.01 2.02 -17.24
N ASP A 53 9.42 0.79 -17.58
CA ASP A 53 8.53 -0.20 -18.20
C ASP A 53 7.65 -0.87 -17.14
N VAL A 54 6.49 -0.26 -16.88
CA VAL A 54 5.52 -0.74 -15.89
C VAL A 54 4.12 -0.79 -16.48
N GLN A 55 3.36 -1.78 -16.05
CA GLN A 55 1.94 -1.94 -16.35
C GLN A 55 1.06 -1.47 -15.20
N SER A 56 1.60 -1.45 -13.98
CA SER A 56 0.94 -0.97 -12.76
C SER A 56 1.98 -0.39 -11.81
N VAL A 57 1.58 0.53 -10.92
CA VAL A 57 2.45 0.97 -9.82
C VAL A 57 2.90 -0.20 -8.93
N TRP A 58 2.12 -1.28 -8.89
CA TRP A 58 2.47 -2.50 -8.16
C TRP A 58 3.70 -3.23 -8.71
N ASP A 59 4.15 -2.91 -9.92
CA ASP A 59 5.38 -3.48 -10.49
C ASP A 59 6.62 -2.96 -9.74
N PHE A 60 6.61 -1.72 -9.24
CA PHE A 60 7.70 -1.18 -8.40
C PHE A 60 7.82 -1.84 -7.03
N VAL A 61 6.70 -2.30 -6.46
CA VAL A 61 6.71 -2.98 -5.16
C VAL A 61 7.40 -4.36 -5.25
N ASN A 62 7.39 -4.97 -6.43
CA ASN A 62 7.92 -6.33 -6.65
C ASN A 62 9.24 -6.35 -7.44
N THR A 63 9.67 -5.21 -7.97
CA THR A 63 10.89 -5.16 -8.79
C THR A 63 12.15 -5.13 -7.93
N LYS A 64 13.24 -5.62 -8.52
CA LYS A 64 14.61 -5.44 -8.01
C LYS A 64 15.38 -4.37 -8.79
N GLU A 65 14.74 -3.80 -9.80
CA GLU A 65 15.33 -2.77 -10.65
C GLU A 65 15.34 -1.44 -9.91
N ASP A 66 16.31 -0.58 -10.26
CA ASP A 66 16.42 0.76 -9.72
C ASP A 66 15.37 1.67 -10.38
N TYR A 67 14.52 2.29 -9.56
CA TYR A 67 13.53 3.27 -9.98
C TYR A 67 13.61 4.56 -9.14
N LEU A 68 14.77 4.88 -8.56
CA LEU A 68 14.95 6.10 -7.76
C LEU A 68 14.54 7.38 -8.52
N GLY A 69 14.69 7.39 -9.84
CA GLY A 69 14.24 8.50 -10.70
C GLY A 69 12.72 8.72 -10.75
N ALA A 70 11.91 7.77 -10.30
CA ALA A 70 10.45 7.84 -10.30
C ALA A 70 9.88 8.65 -9.12
N GLU A 71 10.69 8.98 -8.11
CA GLU A 71 10.27 9.59 -6.85
C GLU A 71 9.31 10.78 -7.05
N LYS A 72 9.69 11.74 -7.90
CA LYS A 72 8.89 12.96 -8.13
C LYS A 72 7.52 12.66 -8.73
N ILE A 73 7.42 11.65 -9.60
CA ILE A 73 6.16 11.23 -10.22
C ILE A 73 5.29 10.57 -9.14
N LEU A 74 5.85 9.66 -8.35
CA LEU A 74 5.13 8.98 -7.27
C LEU A 74 4.63 9.98 -6.20
N VAL A 75 5.47 10.93 -5.77
CA VAL A 75 5.09 11.99 -4.81
C VAL A 75 3.99 12.90 -5.38
N LYS A 76 4.04 13.22 -6.68
CA LYS A 76 2.96 13.96 -7.36
C LYS A 76 1.65 13.19 -7.27
N HIS A 77 1.67 11.88 -7.56
CA HIS A 77 0.46 11.05 -7.54
C HIS A 77 -0.07 10.76 -6.13
N LEU A 78 0.76 10.80 -5.08
CA LEU A 78 0.26 10.74 -3.69
C LEU A 78 -0.68 11.90 -3.35
N LYS A 79 -0.48 13.07 -3.96
CA LYS A 79 -1.34 14.26 -3.75
C LYS A 79 -2.64 14.21 -4.54
N GLN A 80 -2.76 13.26 -5.46
CA GLN A 80 -3.96 13.07 -6.26
C GLN A 80 -4.93 12.11 -5.54
N LYS A 81 -6.22 12.25 -5.87
CA LYS A 81 -7.23 11.33 -5.37
C LYS A 81 -7.18 10.05 -6.20
N HIS A 82 -6.68 8.98 -5.59
CA HIS A 82 -6.68 7.63 -6.15
C HIS A 82 -7.52 6.70 -5.26
N HIS A 83 -7.89 5.54 -5.79
CA HIS A 83 -8.44 4.46 -5.00
C HIS A 83 -7.45 4.05 -3.89
N PRO A 84 -7.88 3.71 -2.65
CA PRO A 84 -6.97 3.36 -1.56
C PRO A 84 -5.96 2.26 -1.92
N ARG A 85 -6.39 1.28 -2.74
CA ARG A 85 -5.52 0.26 -3.32
C ARG A 85 -4.39 0.84 -4.17
N ILE A 86 -4.66 1.81 -5.05
CA ILE A 86 -3.62 2.44 -5.88
C ILE A 86 -2.73 3.33 -5.00
N GLN A 87 -3.30 4.13 -4.10
CA GLN A 87 -2.51 4.91 -3.14
C GLN A 87 -1.56 4.04 -2.32
N SER A 88 -2.01 2.86 -1.88
CA SER A 88 -1.15 1.90 -1.15
C SER A 88 0.02 1.41 -2.00
N GLY A 89 -0.20 1.19 -3.29
CA GLY A 89 0.87 0.82 -4.23
C GLY A 89 1.88 1.94 -4.41
N VAL A 90 1.43 3.19 -4.58
CA VAL A 90 2.30 4.37 -4.65
C VAL A 90 3.12 4.53 -3.37
N VAL A 91 2.47 4.49 -2.21
CA VAL A 91 3.13 4.59 -0.89
C VAL A 91 4.20 3.51 -0.73
N ARG A 92 3.88 2.25 -1.02
CA ARG A 92 4.85 1.15 -0.92
C ARG A 92 6.02 1.27 -1.89
N SER A 93 5.79 1.85 -3.07
CA SER A 93 6.87 2.15 -4.02
C SER A 93 7.78 3.28 -3.52
N LEU A 94 7.32 4.11 -2.58
CA LEU A 94 8.12 5.16 -1.94
C LEU A 94 8.84 4.69 -0.67
N MET A 95 8.70 3.41 -0.29
CA MET A 95 9.37 2.80 0.85
C MET A 95 10.83 2.43 0.49
N VAL A 96 11.62 3.44 0.16
CA VAL A 96 13.01 3.33 -0.28
C VAL A 96 13.86 4.29 0.56
N ALA A 97 14.86 3.78 1.28
CA ALA A 97 15.60 4.53 2.29
C ALA A 97 16.32 5.77 1.72
N GLU A 98 16.70 5.73 0.45
CA GLU A 98 17.30 6.83 -0.31
C GLU A 98 16.37 8.06 -0.38
N PHE A 99 15.06 7.90 -0.23
CA PHE A 99 14.10 9.00 -0.16
C PHE A 99 13.97 9.64 1.25
N SER A 100 14.78 9.21 2.22
CA SER A 100 14.74 9.74 3.60
C SER A 100 15.16 11.21 3.72
N GLU A 101 15.77 11.79 2.70
CA GLU A 101 16.09 13.23 2.64
C GLU A 101 14.95 14.08 2.07
N ASN A 102 13.86 13.48 1.62
CA ASN A 102 12.70 14.21 1.09
C ASN A 102 11.75 14.61 2.23
N ASP A 103 11.79 15.88 2.65
CA ASP A 103 10.93 16.41 3.70
C ASP A 103 9.48 16.60 3.26
N GLU A 104 9.24 16.89 1.98
CA GLU A 104 7.90 17.01 1.42
C GLU A 104 7.15 15.66 1.46
N LEU A 105 7.83 14.58 1.06
CA LEU A 105 7.31 13.22 1.17
C LEU A 105 7.01 12.86 2.62
N TRP A 106 7.92 13.19 3.54
CA TRP A 106 7.74 12.91 4.96
C TRP A 106 6.48 13.59 5.51
N ASP A 107 6.35 14.89 5.32
CA ASP A 107 5.22 15.67 5.83
C ASP A 107 3.90 15.18 5.25
N LEU A 108 3.90 14.83 3.95
CA LEU A 108 2.74 14.24 3.28
C LEU A 108 2.33 12.91 3.92
N LEU A 109 3.28 12.01 4.20
CA LEU A 109 3.00 10.71 4.83
C LEU A 109 2.49 10.87 6.26
N ILE A 110 3.05 11.80 7.05
CA ILE A 110 2.55 12.11 8.40
C ILE A 110 1.09 12.56 8.34
N GLU A 111 0.77 13.48 7.42
CA GLU A 111 -0.60 13.97 7.23
C GLU A 111 -1.53 12.85 6.76
N MET A 112 -1.12 12.07 5.77
CA MET A 112 -1.91 10.96 5.24
C MET A 112 -2.18 9.90 6.32
N TYR A 113 -1.19 9.51 7.13
CA TYR A 113 -1.39 8.54 8.22
C TYR A 113 -2.43 9.04 9.23
N ALA A 114 -2.33 10.32 9.61
CA ALA A 114 -3.24 10.94 10.57
C ALA A 114 -4.70 10.91 10.09
N HIS A 115 -4.95 11.03 8.78
CA HIS A 115 -6.30 11.11 8.20
C HIS A 115 -6.83 9.79 7.61
N THR A 116 -5.97 8.82 7.31
CA THR A 116 -6.40 7.52 6.79
C THR A 116 -7.14 6.73 7.89
N PRO A 117 -8.31 6.14 7.67
CA PRO A 117 -8.94 5.26 8.66
C PRO A 117 -8.11 3.99 8.90
N SER A 118 -8.23 3.38 10.08
CA SER A 118 -7.65 2.06 10.33
C SER A 118 -8.46 0.97 9.60
N ASP A 119 -7.84 -0.18 9.37
CA ASP A 119 -8.47 -1.32 8.70
C ASP A 119 -9.74 -1.80 9.39
N GLU A 120 -9.78 -1.72 10.73
CA GLU A 120 -10.95 -2.04 11.53
C GLU A 120 -12.14 -1.11 11.26
N ALA A 121 -11.88 0.15 10.90
CA ALA A 121 -12.89 1.16 10.60
C ALA A 121 -13.38 1.10 9.14
N ILE A 122 -12.77 0.27 8.28
CA ILE A 122 -13.10 0.17 6.87
C ILE A 122 -13.98 -1.05 6.62
N GLU A 123 -15.20 -0.83 6.14
CA GLU A 123 -16.14 -1.91 5.83
C GLU A 123 -15.73 -2.72 4.59
N VAL A 124 -15.21 -2.05 3.56
CA VAL A 124 -14.84 -2.65 2.26
C VAL A 124 -13.42 -3.24 2.35
N PRO A 125 -13.24 -4.57 2.36
CA PRO A 125 -11.92 -5.18 2.58
C PRO A 125 -10.86 -4.75 1.54
N GLU A 126 -11.27 -4.43 0.32
CA GLU A 126 -10.39 -4.03 -0.77
C GLU A 126 -9.85 -2.60 -0.65
N GLU A 127 -10.42 -1.79 0.26
CA GLU A 127 -9.97 -0.43 0.58
C GLU A 127 -9.01 -0.39 1.78
N ARG A 128 -8.78 -1.53 2.43
CA ARG A 128 -7.87 -1.68 3.59
C ARG A 128 -6.39 -1.67 3.20
N GLY A 129 -5.53 -1.45 4.20
CA GLY A 129 -4.08 -1.60 4.15
C GLY A 129 -3.31 -0.34 3.80
N LEU A 130 -3.99 0.78 3.52
CA LEU A 130 -3.32 2.05 3.20
C LEU A 130 -2.61 2.62 4.43
N GLN A 131 -3.25 2.67 5.60
CA GLN A 131 -2.64 3.22 6.81
C GLN A 131 -1.40 2.44 7.22
N GLN A 132 -1.46 1.10 7.18
CA GLN A 132 -0.31 0.24 7.43
C GLN A 132 0.82 0.49 6.42
N ALA A 133 0.51 0.64 5.13
CA ALA A 133 1.52 0.94 4.13
C ALA A 133 2.24 2.27 4.42
N ILE A 134 1.49 3.29 4.88
CA ILE A 134 2.06 4.58 5.27
C ILE A 134 2.95 4.43 6.51
N ALA A 135 2.54 3.66 7.52
CA ALA A 135 3.37 3.41 8.70
C ALA A 135 4.73 2.78 8.33
N PHE A 136 4.74 1.72 7.52
CA PHE A 136 6.00 1.09 7.09
C PHE A 136 6.88 2.01 6.24
N THR A 137 6.25 2.87 5.43
CA THR A 137 6.99 3.87 4.67
C THR A 137 7.61 4.91 5.60
N LEU A 138 6.87 5.41 6.60
CA LEU A 138 7.41 6.31 7.63
C LEU A 138 8.54 5.65 8.43
N GLU A 139 8.40 4.38 8.78
CA GLU A 139 9.44 3.60 9.47
C GLU A 139 10.75 3.55 8.65
N CYS A 140 10.63 3.23 7.36
CA CYS A 140 11.74 3.16 6.42
C CYS A 140 12.46 4.51 6.23
N LEU A 141 11.68 5.60 6.16
CA LEU A 141 12.20 6.95 5.93
C LEU A 141 12.60 7.69 7.23
N ALA A 142 12.45 7.05 8.40
CA ALA A 142 12.71 7.67 9.68
C ALA A 142 14.22 7.88 9.92
N LYS A 143 14.56 9.07 10.40
CA LYS A 143 15.93 9.46 10.82
C LYS A 143 15.88 10.23 12.14
N PRO A 144 16.99 10.37 12.87
CA PRO A 144 17.01 11.03 14.18
C PRO A 144 16.37 12.42 14.20
N SER A 145 16.53 13.21 13.12
CA SER A 145 15.93 14.55 13.02
C SER A 145 14.40 14.56 12.91
N ARG A 146 13.75 13.42 12.73
CA ARG A 146 12.30 13.27 12.52
C ARG A 146 11.56 12.64 13.70
N VAL A 147 12.28 12.19 14.74
CA VAL A 147 11.72 11.47 15.91
C VAL A 147 10.59 12.24 16.58
N ASP A 148 10.76 13.55 16.78
CA ASP A 148 9.74 14.40 17.41
C ASP A 148 8.40 14.37 16.65
N SER A 149 8.44 14.26 15.32
CA SER A 149 7.22 14.18 14.52
C SER A 149 6.52 12.83 14.67
N LEU A 150 7.28 11.74 14.79
CA LEU A 150 6.74 10.41 15.09
C LEU A 150 6.13 10.35 16.49
N ILE A 151 6.80 10.91 17.51
CA ILE A 151 6.26 11.00 18.89
C ILE A 151 4.89 11.68 18.87
N ARG A 152 4.77 12.80 18.15
CA ARG A 152 3.49 13.51 18.01
C ARG A 152 2.45 12.68 17.27
N LEU A 153 2.85 11.96 16.22
CA LEU A 153 1.95 11.13 15.42
C LEU A 153 1.37 9.97 16.24
N VAL A 154 2.22 9.17 16.90
CA VAL A 154 1.77 8.02 17.71
C VAL A 154 0.89 8.47 18.88
N SER A 155 1.22 9.61 19.50
CA SER A 155 0.40 10.20 20.57
C SER A 155 -0.98 10.65 20.08
N ARG A 156 -1.08 11.14 18.84
CA ARG A 156 -2.35 11.59 18.23
C ARG A 156 -3.19 10.42 17.74
N LYS A 157 -2.56 9.30 17.37
CA LYS A 157 -3.22 8.15 16.75
C LYS A 157 -2.71 6.83 17.35
N PRO A 158 -3.00 6.57 18.64
CA PRO A 158 -2.49 5.40 19.35
C PRO A 158 -3.10 4.07 18.89
N ASP A 159 -4.25 4.11 18.21
CA ASP A 159 -4.95 2.92 17.71
C ASP A 159 -4.80 2.76 16.18
N GLY A 160 -3.82 3.43 15.57
CA GLY A 160 -3.58 3.34 14.13
C GLY A 160 -2.93 2.02 13.70
N ASP A 161 -3.17 1.59 12.47
CA ASP A 161 -2.58 0.36 11.96
C ASP A 161 -1.04 0.44 11.95
N ALA A 162 -0.39 -0.59 12.48
CA ALA A 162 1.06 -0.68 12.62
C ALA A 162 1.71 0.46 13.45
N VAL A 163 0.94 1.13 14.31
CA VAL A 163 1.47 2.14 15.26
C VAL A 163 2.60 1.60 16.14
N SER A 164 2.56 0.32 16.52
CA SER A 164 3.60 -0.32 17.34
C SER A 164 4.98 -0.28 16.65
N PHE A 165 5.03 -0.39 15.32
CA PHE A 165 6.30 -0.28 14.56
C PHE A 165 6.85 1.16 14.57
N LEU A 166 5.96 2.14 14.59
CA LEU A 166 6.34 3.56 14.73
C LEU A 166 6.85 3.84 16.15
N GLU A 167 6.24 3.25 17.18
CA GLU A 167 6.71 3.34 18.57
C GLU A 167 8.09 2.70 18.75
N GLU A 168 8.30 1.50 18.19
CA GLU A 168 9.62 0.84 18.17
C GLU A 168 10.67 1.71 17.45
N THR A 169 10.28 2.38 16.36
CA THR A 169 11.14 3.31 15.63
C THR A 169 11.50 4.55 16.45
N VAL A 170 10.55 5.11 17.20
CA VAL A 170 10.84 6.20 18.14
C VAL A 170 11.88 5.75 19.17
N LEU A 171 11.71 4.57 19.76
CA LEU A 171 12.66 4.03 20.74
C LEU A 171 14.05 3.78 20.15
N ARG A 172 14.12 3.33 18.90
CA ARG A 172 15.38 3.07 18.19
C ARG A 172 16.17 4.34 17.86
N LEU A 173 15.48 5.45 17.66
CA LEU A 173 16.07 6.71 17.18
C LEU A 173 16.23 7.78 18.28
N SER A 174 15.68 7.53 19.49
CA SER A 174 15.86 8.38 20.68
C SER A 174 17.16 8.08 21.41
#